data_AF-A0AA38PJ42-F1
#
_entry.id   AF-A0AA38PJ42-F1
#
_cell.length_a   1.000
_cell.length_b   1.000
_cell.length_c   1.000
_cell.angle_alpha   90.00
_cell.angle_beta   90.00
_cell.angle_gamma   90.00
#
_symmetry.space_group_name_H-M   'P 1'
#
loop_
_entity.id
_entity.type
_entity.pdbx_description
1 polymer ?
#
loop_
_entity_poly.entity_id
_entity_poly.type
_entity_poly.pdbx_seq_one_letter_code
_entity_poly.pdbx_strand_id
1 'polypeptide(L)'
;MPCFEGLFRDEDDNAFVDRLLFTCNAWFSFGKLRIHFDATVKCYERWTSELGKVFRELEEFNDRFDTKELPKERDARMHKETSTKTQQPPDSCSHPVKFNNSTSKTHTLGYFPAHVKYYGTLDGYDSRIVSYSL
;
A
#
# COMPACT_ATOMS: atom_id res chain seq x y z
N MET A 1 13.91 -10.99 6.32
CA MET A 1 12.75 -11.91 6.44
C MET A 1 13.13 -13.16 5.68
N PRO A 2 13.06 -14.38 6.26
CA PRO A 2 13.73 -15.56 5.66
C PRO A 2 13.35 -15.87 4.21
N CYS A 3 12.15 -15.51 3.77
CA CYS A 3 11.69 -15.70 2.39
C CYS A 3 12.14 -14.62 1.39
N PHE A 4 12.68 -13.51 1.85
CA PHE A 4 13.15 -12.38 1.04
C PHE A 4 14.65 -12.11 1.20
N GLU A 5 15.33 -12.84 2.09
CA GLU A 5 16.77 -12.72 2.31
C GLU A 5 17.56 -13.10 1.05
N GLY A 6 18.42 -12.18 0.58
CA GLY A 6 19.26 -12.38 -0.59
C GLY A 6 18.51 -12.34 -1.94
N LEU A 7 17.27 -11.82 -1.97
CA LEU A 7 16.51 -11.70 -3.20
C LEU A 7 17.09 -10.62 -4.13
N PHE A 8 17.62 -9.54 -3.54
CA PHE A 8 18.28 -8.46 -4.27
C PHE A 8 19.80 -8.67 -4.30
N ARG A 9 20.42 -8.29 -5.43
CA ARG A 9 21.88 -8.43 -5.61
C ARG A 9 22.67 -7.43 -4.77
N ASP A 10 22.10 -6.25 -4.55
CA ASP A 10 22.66 -5.22 -3.70
C ASP A 10 22.18 -5.45 -2.26
N GLU A 11 23.13 -5.49 -1.32
CA GLU A 11 22.87 -5.74 0.09
C GLU A 11 22.10 -4.58 0.76
N ASP A 12 22.34 -3.34 0.34
CA ASP A 12 21.64 -2.16 0.84
C ASP A 12 20.17 -2.18 0.40
N ASP A 13 19.92 -2.53 -0.86
CA ASP A 13 18.57 -2.66 -1.41
C ASP A 13 17.82 -3.81 -0.71
N ASN A 14 18.49 -4.95 -0.48
CA ASN A 14 17.89 -6.07 0.22
C ASN A 14 17.51 -5.69 1.66
N ALA A 15 18.42 -5.03 2.39
CA ALA A 15 18.18 -4.58 3.75
C ALA A 15 17.02 -3.57 3.84
N PHE A 16 16.93 -2.64 2.89
CA PHE A 16 15.82 -1.69 2.83
C PHE A 16 14.48 -2.39 2.56
N VAL A 17 14.42 -3.29 1.58
CA VAL A 17 13.19 -4.02 1.25
C VAL A 17 12.76 -4.92 2.42
N ASP A 18 13.70 -5.60 3.08
CA ASP A 18 13.40 -6.40 4.28
C ASP A 18 12.80 -5.54 5.39
N ARG A 19 13.35 -4.35 5.66
CA ARG A 19 12.81 -3.39 6.63
C ARG A 19 11.43 -2.89 6.23
N LEU A 20 11.21 -2.59 4.95
CA LEU A 20 9.91 -2.17 4.40
C LEU A 20 8.86 -3.26 4.60
N LEU A 21 9.15 -4.48 4.16
CA LEU A 21 8.23 -5.60 4.27
C LEU A 21 7.91 -5.93 5.73
N PHE A 22 8.93 -5.92 6.60
CA PHE A 22 8.73 -6.13 8.03
C PHE A 22 7.85 -5.06 8.66
N THR A 23 8.09 -3.78 8.35
CA THR A 23 7.30 -2.65 8.88
C THR A 23 5.85 -2.71 8.41
N CYS A 24 5.62 -2.98 7.12
CA CYS A 24 4.29 -3.21 6.57
C CYS A 24 3.58 -4.37 7.29
N ASN A 25 4.25 -5.52 7.41
CA ASN A 25 3.68 -6.71 8.03
C ASN A 25 3.35 -6.48 9.52
N ALA A 26 4.26 -5.84 10.26
CA ALA A 26 4.02 -5.47 11.66
C ALA A 26 2.79 -4.57 11.77
N TRP A 27 2.72 -3.49 10.97
CA TRP A 27 1.57 -2.58 10.95
C TRP A 27 0.26 -3.29 10.63
N PHE A 28 0.21 -4.12 9.58
CA PHE A 28 -0.97 -4.90 9.21
C PHE A 28 -1.37 -5.90 10.31
N SER A 29 -0.39 -6.52 10.97
CA SER A 29 -0.63 -7.47 12.05
C SER A 29 -1.32 -6.80 13.23
N PHE A 30 -0.90 -5.59 13.61
CA PHE A 30 -1.60 -4.79 14.62
C PHE A 30 -3.03 -4.47 14.20
N GLY A 31 -3.26 -4.03 12.96
CA GLY A 31 -4.62 -3.74 12.48
C GLY A 31 -5.58 -4.94 12.43
N LYS A 32 -5.06 -6.16 12.44
CA LYS A 32 -5.83 -7.42 12.38
C LYS A 32 -6.00 -8.12 13.73
N LEU A 33 -5.48 -7.58 14.82
CA LEU A 33 -5.66 -8.19 16.14
C LEU A 33 -7.15 -8.27 16.47
N ARG A 34 -7.63 -9.43 16.91
CA ARG A 34 -9.04 -9.60 17.32
C ARG A 34 -9.41 -8.82 18.57
N ILE A 35 -8.42 -8.59 19.44
CA ILE A 35 -8.58 -7.91 20.72
C ILE A 35 -7.51 -6.84 20.80
N HIS A 36 -7.94 -5.60 21.08
CA HIS A 36 -7.07 -4.47 21.29
C HIS A 36 -7.07 -4.06 22.75
N PHE A 37 -5.87 -3.90 23.30
CA PHE A 37 -5.62 -3.25 24.59
C PHE A 37 -4.95 -1.89 24.37
N ASP A 38 -5.01 -1.00 25.35
CA ASP A 38 -4.34 0.32 25.28
C ASP A 38 -2.86 0.22 24.90
N ALA A 39 -2.16 -0.80 25.40
CA ALA A 39 -0.77 -1.07 25.04
C ALA A 39 -0.62 -1.41 23.54
N THR A 40 -1.50 -2.24 22.99
CA THR A 40 -1.44 -2.62 21.56
C THR A 40 -1.81 -1.46 20.64
N VAL A 41 -2.72 -0.58 21.06
CA VAL A 41 -3.08 0.63 20.29
C VAL A 41 -1.90 1.60 20.27
N LYS A 42 -1.22 1.82 21.40
CA LYS A 42 0.02 2.62 21.44
C LYS A 42 1.12 2.04 20.54
N CYS A 43 1.29 0.72 20.54
CA CYS A 43 2.21 0.06 19.61
C CYS A 43 1.79 0.30 18.15
N TYR A 44 0.49 0.26 17.86
CA TYR A 44 -0.02 0.48 16.51
C TYR A 44 0.22 1.93 16.02
N GLU A 45 0.01 2.93 16.88
CA GLU A 45 0.35 4.34 16.60
C GLU A 45 1.86 4.51 16.30
N ARG A 46 2.71 3.84 17.09
CA ARG A 46 4.16 3.83 16.86
C ARG A 46 4.49 3.19 15.50
N TRP A 47 3.94 2.03 15.19
CA TRP A 47 4.16 1.37 13.91
C TRP A 47 3.62 2.17 12.73
N THR A 48 2.54 2.92 12.91
CA THR A 48 2.00 3.83 11.88
C THR A 48 2.98 4.97 11.60
N SER A 49 3.65 5.47 12.64
CA SER A 49 4.71 6.48 12.49
C SER A 49 5.93 5.91 11.75
N GLU A 50 6.36 4.69 12.09
CA GLU A 50 7.46 4.01 11.38
C GLU A 50 7.10 3.70 9.93
N LEU A 51 5.87 3.27 9.66
CA LEU A 51 5.37 3.06 8.30
C LEU A 51 5.48 4.33 7.47
N GLY A 52 5.06 5.47 8.03
CA GLY A 52 5.16 6.77 7.37
C GLY A 52 6.59 7.18 7.06
N LYS A 53 7.57 6.86 7.93
CA LYS A 53 8.99 7.10 7.66
C LYS A 53 9.50 6.24 6.51
N VAL A 54 9.24 4.93 6.56
CA VAL A 54 9.71 4.00 5.54
C VAL A 54 9.07 4.27 4.18
N PHE A 55 7.83 4.76 4.12
CA PHE A 55 7.22 5.18 2.85
C PHE A 55 7.84 6.45 2.26
N ARG A 56 8.37 7.37 3.08
CA ARG A 56 9.15 8.52 2.58
C ARG A 56 10.50 8.06 2.04
N GLU A 57 11.17 7.16 2.76
CA GLU A 57 12.41 6.53 2.29
C GLU A 57 12.17 5.76 0.98
N LEU A 58 11.01 5.08 0.83
CA LEU A 58 10.63 4.39 -0.41
C LEU A 58 10.41 5.35 -1.58
N GLU A 59 9.86 6.53 -1.30
CA GLU A 59 9.66 7.57 -2.32
C GLU A 59 11.00 8.05 -2.90
N GLU A 60 12.02 8.21 -2.05
CA GLU A 60 13.40 8.50 -2.45
C GLU A 60 14.06 7.30 -3.16
N PHE A 61 13.75 6.08 -2.72
CA PHE A 61 14.28 4.84 -3.29
C PHE A 61 13.79 4.54 -4.70
N ASN A 62 12.63 5.09 -5.11
CA ASN A 62 12.08 4.93 -6.46
C ASN A 62 13.08 5.24 -7.58
N ASP A 63 13.93 6.25 -7.39
CA ASP A 63 14.84 6.72 -8.43
C ASP A 63 15.95 5.71 -8.75
N ARG A 64 16.16 4.70 -7.89
CA ARG A 64 17.11 3.61 -8.12
C ARG A 64 16.61 2.56 -9.12
N PHE A 65 15.30 2.46 -9.32
CA PHE A 65 14.70 1.42 -10.18
C PHE A 65 13.94 2.05 -11.36
N ASP A 66 14.19 1.54 -12.57
CA ASP A 66 13.39 1.89 -13.75
C ASP A 66 12.06 1.11 -13.73
N THR A 67 11.17 1.48 -12.82
CA THR A 67 9.83 0.89 -12.68
C THR A 67 8.92 1.37 -13.80
N LYS A 68 8.31 0.42 -14.50
CA LYS A 68 7.43 0.65 -15.65
C LYS A 68 6.07 0.04 -15.42
N GLU A 69 5.05 0.59 -16.07
CA GLU A 69 3.71 0.01 -16.04
C GLU A 69 3.73 -1.45 -16.48
N LEU A 70 2.93 -2.25 -15.79
CA LEU A 70 2.68 -3.60 -16.22
C LEU A 70 1.91 -3.59 -17.56
N PRO A 71 2.08 -4.62 -18.41
CA PRO A 71 1.33 -4.72 -19.67
C PRO A 71 -0.18 -4.55 -19.48
N LYS A 72 -0.75 -5.14 -18.41
CA LYS A 72 -2.16 -5.01 -18.08
C LYS A 72 -2.60 -3.58 -17.77
N GLU A 73 -1.75 -2.80 -17.09
CA GLU A 73 -2.03 -1.39 -16.76
C GLU A 73 -1.96 -0.53 -18.02
N ARG A 74 -0.98 -0.81 -18.88
CA ARG A 74 -0.85 -0.17 -20.20
C ARG A 74 -2.09 -0.41 -21.06
N ASP A 75 -2.52 -1.66 -21.21
CA ASP A 75 -3.70 -2.02 -22.00
C ASP A 75 -4.95 -1.31 -21.46
N ALA A 76 -5.13 -1.30 -20.14
CA ALA A 76 -6.23 -0.60 -19.49
C ALA A 76 -6.20 0.92 -19.73
N ARG A 77 -5.02 1.55 -19.77
CA ARG A 77 -4.86 2.97 -20.13
C ARG A 77 -5.26 3.20 -21.58
N MET A 78 -4.78 2.39 -22.51
CA MET A 78 -5.09 2.49 -23.93
C MET A 78 -6.59 2.38 -24.20
N HIS A 79 -7.28 1.46 -23.52
CA HIS A 79 -8.73 1.32 -23.64
C HIS A 79 -9.48 2.57 -23.17
N LYS A 80 -9.01 3.25 -22.11
CA LYS A 80 -9.58 4.53 -21.67
C LYS A 80 -9.28 5.66 -22.64
N GLU A 81 -8.07 5.74 -23.15
CA GLU A 81 -7.66 6.80 -24.08
C GLU A 81 -8.41 6.72 -25.41
N THR A 82 -8.58 5.51 -25.95
CA THR A 82 -9.37 5.27 -27.18
C THR A 82 -10.86 5.56 -26.99
N SER A 83 -11.38 5.41 -25.78
CA SER A 83 -12.78 5.74 -25.45
C SER A 83 -13.00 7.25 -25.25
N THR A 84 -11.95 8.04 -25.00
CA THR A 84 -12.06 9.46 -24.60
C THR A 84 -11.45 10.44 -25.62
N LYS A 85 -10.53 10.00 -26.50
CA LYS A 85 -9.85 10.86 -27.48
C LYS A 85 -9.97 10.30 -28.91
N THR A 86 -10.63 11.06 -29.78
CA THR A 86 -10.84 10.72 -31.20
C THR A 86 -9.69 11.14 -32.13
N GLN A 87 -8.60 11.77 -31.64
CA GLN A 87 -7.69 12.52 -32.53
C GLN A 87 -6.18 12.26 -32.39
N GLN A 88 -5.71 11.37 -31.51
CA GLN A 88 -4.28 11.00 -31.49
C GLN A 88 -4.10 9.48 -31.34
N PRO A 89 -3.15 8.87 -32.08
CA PRO A 89 -2.82 7.46 -31.89
C PRO A 89 -2.34 7.25 -30.44
N PRO A 90 -2.85 6.23 -29.73
CA PRO A 90 -2.41 5.95 -28.38
C PRO A 90 -0.92 5.57 -28.38
N ASP A 91 -0.16 6.22 -27.52
CA ASP A 91 1.27 5.93 -27.38
C ASP A 91 1.45 4.51 -26.84
N SER A 92 2.11 3.65 -27.63
CA SER A 92 2.25 2.22 -27.35
C SER A 92 3.30 1.90 -26.29
N CYS A 93 4.05 2.90 -25.85
CA CYS A 93 5.12 2.79 -24.88
C CYS A 93 4.58 2.56 -23.44
N SER A 94 5.34 1.78 -22.66
CA SER A 94 5.12 1.69 -21.21
C SER A 94 5.67 2.97 -20.57
N HIS A 95 4.85 3.63 -19.75
CA HIS A 95 5.29 4.79 -19.02
C HIS A 95 6.05 4.37 -17.75
N PRO A 96 7.02 5.18 -17.31
CA PRO A 96 7.64 5.00 -16.00
C PRO A 96 6.60 5.29 -14.90
N VAL A 97 6.54 4.43 -13.90
CA VAL A 97 5.63 4.56 -12.74
C VAL A 97 6.46 4.59 -11.49
N LYS A 98 6.29 5.62 -10.67
CA LYS A 98 6.95 5.74 -9.37
C LYS A 98 5.94 5.66 -8.25
N PHE A 99 6.36 5.16 -7.09
CA PHE A 99 5.55 5.23 -5.88
C PHE A 99 5.34 6.69 -5.46
N ASN A 100 4.09 7.07 -5.19
CA ASN A 100 3.75 8.40 -4.69
C ASN A 100 3.15 8.27 -3.29
N ASN A 101 3.80 8.87 -2.30
CA ASN A 101 3.36 8.79 -0.91
C ASN A 101 2.21 9.78 -0.61
N SER A 102 2.09 10.86 -1.38
CA SER A 102 1.10 11.92 -1.20
C SER A 102 -0.28 11.57 -1.78
N THR A 103 -0.77 10.36 -1.51
CA THR A 103 -2.10 9.91 -1.95
C THR A 103 -3.06 9.81 -0.77
N SER A 104 -4.35 10.02 -1.03
CA SER A 104 -5.40 9.89 -0.01
C SER A 104 -5.36 8.53 0.68
N LYS A 105 -5.09 7.46 -0.08
CA LYS A 105 -4.95 6.09 0.45
C LYS A 105 -3.88 6.03 1.54
N THR A 106 -2.70 6.58 1.27
CA THR A 106 -1.58 6.54 2.20
C THR A 106 -1.85 7.39 3.44
N HIS A 107 -2.40 8.60 3.28
CA HIS A 107 -2.76 9.46 4.42
C HIS A 107 -3.85 8.84 5.30
N THR A 108 -4.77 8.08 4.71
CA THR A 108 -5.85 7.44 5.46
C THR A 108 -5.30 6.39 6.44
N LEU A 109 -4.16 5.75 6.14
CA LEU A 109 -3.51 4.77 7.03
C LEU A 109 -3.17 5.35 8.42
N GLY A 110 -2.89 6.66 8.48
CA GLY A 110 -2.63 7.38 9.74
C GLY A 110 -3.79 7.33 10.74
N TYR A 111 -5.03 7.20 10.26
CA TYR A 111 -6.23 7.19 11.10
C TYR A 111 -6.60 5.79 11.61
N PHE A 112 -5.98 4.73 11.11
CA PHE A 112 -6.35 3.36 11.45
C PHE A 112 -6.20 3.04 12.94
N PRO A 113 -5.14 3.47 13.67
CA PRO A 113 -5.06 3.24 15.10
C PRO A 113 -6.20 3.89 15.88
N ALA A 114 -6.63 5.09 15.48
CA ALA A 114 -7.78 5.76 16.07
C ALA A 114 -9.09 4.99 15.75
N HIS A 115 -9.29 4.57 14.49
CA HIS A 115 -10.46 3.78 14.12
C HIS A 115 -10.57 2.49 14.92
N VAL A 116 -9.45 1.80 15.09
CA VAL A 116 -9.39 0.59 15.90
C VAL A 116 -9.79 0.84 17.36
N LYS A 117 -9.36 1.98 17.93
CA LYS A 117 -9.71 2.36 19.30
C LYS A 117 -11.21 2.65 19.49
N TYR A 118 -11.85 3.30 18.51
CA TYR A 118 -13.25 3.72 18.63
C TYR A 118 -14.26 2.67 18.13
N TYR A 119 -13.93 1.95 17.07
CA TYR A 119 -14.84 1.02 16.39
C TYR A 119 -14.46 -0.45 16.58
N GLY A 120 -13.28 -0.74 17.14
CA GLY A 120 -12.77 -2.10 17.25
C GLY A 120 -12.13 -2.58 15.95
N THR A 121 -12.11 -3.89 15.74
CA THR A 121 -11.38 -4.50 14.62
C THR A 121 -11.99 -4.16 13.27
N LEU A 122 -11.15 -3.94 12.25
CA LEU A 122 -11.62 -3.66 10.89
C LEU A 122 -12.13 -4.90 10.12
N ASP A 123 -12.09 -6.09 10.75
CA ASP A 123 -12.61 -7.34 10.20
C ASP A 123 -14.13 -7.43 10.40
N GLY A 124 -14.90 -7.45 9.31
CA GLY A 124 -16.33 -7.82 9.35
C GLY A 124 -17.38 -6.72 9.12
N TYR A 125 -17.01 -5.49 8.76
CA TYR A 125 -18.03 -4.50 8.35
C TYR A 125 -18.51 -4.77 6.92
N ASP A 126 -19.57 -5.57 6.79
CA ASP A 126 -20.42 -5.59 5.60
C ASP A 126 -21.69 -4.78 5.89
N SER A 127 -21.89 -3.67 5.17
CA SER A 127 -23.10 -2.84 5.29
C SER A 127 -24.19 -3.26 4.31
N ARG A 128 -24.07 -4.43 3.66
CA ARG A 128 -25.13 -4.95 2.77
C ARG A 128 -26.41 -5.18 3.57
N ILE A 129 -27.48 -4.54 3.11
CA ILE A 129 -28.84 -4.80 3.57
C ILE A 129 -29.17 -6.24 3.15
N VAL A 130 -29.33 -7.13 4.13
CA VAL A 130 -29.84 -8.49 3.88
C VAL A 130 -31.34 -8.36 3.56
N SER A 131 -31.69 -8.32 2.29
CA SER A 131 -33.09 -8.43 1.87
C SER A 131 -33.52 -9.90 2.04
N TYR A 132 -34.28 -10.18 3.09
CA TYR A 132 -35.00 -11.45 3.18
C TYR A 132 -36.15 -11.40 2.17
N SER A 133 -36.07 -12.21 1.11
CA SER A 133 -37.23 -12.50 0.27
C SER A 133 -38.19 -13.38 1.08
N LEU A 134 -39.34 -12.82 1.48
CA LEU A 134 -40.49 -13.57 1.98
C LEU A 134 -41.21 -14.27 0.83
#